data_AF-A0A150HPY8-F1
#
_entry.id   AF-A0A150HPY8-F1
#
_cell.length_a   1.000
_cell.length_b   1.000
_cell.length_c   1.000
_cell.angle_alpha   90.00
_cell.angle_beta   90.00
_cell.angle_gamma   90.00
#
_symmetry.space_group_name_H-M   'P 1'
#
loop_
_entity.id
_entity.type
_entity.pdbx_description
1 polymer ?
#
loop_
_entity_poly.entity_id
_entity_poly.type
_entity_poly.pdbx_seq_one_letter_code
_entity_poly.pdbx_strand_id
1 'polypeptide(L)'
;MKSNQHGATLIVTLMVVLVVTIIGVLAIRIAMTTLNISTNAQLNQFLSQTADTPINQVYTSDLSTMVDLSGAIGYALEDNKIEPGNEYIFCYRPTSSEKFGASFNVTTLRPPVKNAAANTKATVAYGGASGFCDLTKDFGSKREAVVTQVAVKIPSGALEDLPPGAMLARGTTLSGGTILPKNLVEQQRVRVTTTAIVPMYANDVDAAQACIGTDATKPGYINDNVDEDTKGKVTVAECLADLGVPVTSQVQEFNLQTLFEQIQAPD
;
A
#
# COMPACT_ATOMS: atom_id res chain seq x y z
N MET A 1 -74.08 -37.98 4.29
CA MET A 1 -72.85 -37.97 3.46
C MET A 1 -71.74 -37.33 4.27
N LYS A 2 -70.79 -38.11 4.82
CA LYS A 2 -69.66 -37.59 5.61
C LYS A 2 -68.38 -38.13 4.95
N SER A 3 -67.70 -37.26 4.21
CA SER A 3 -66.55 -37.59 3.37
C SER A 3 -65.23 -37.46 4.14
N ASN A 4 -64.30 -38.36 3.85
CA ASN A 4 -62.94 -38.47 4.38
C ASN A 4 -62.10 -37.19 4.27
N GLN A 5 -62.11 -36.31 5.27
CA GLN A 5 -61.23 -35.13 5.32
C GLN A 5 -59.96 -35.28 6.18
N HIS A 6 -59.71 -36.43 6.82
CA HIS A 6 -58.55 -36.59 7.71
C HIS A 6 -57.20 -36.77 6.99
N GLY A 7 -57.18 -36.93 5.65
CA GLY A 7 -55.94 -37.03 4.88
C GLY A 7 -55.41 -35.68 4.33
N ALA A 8 -56.29 -34.70 4.11
CA ALA A 8 -55.92 -33.43 3.47
C ALA A 8 -55.19 -32.48 4.42
N THR A 9 -55.52 -32.48 5.71
CA THR A 9 -54.89 -31.62 6.71
C THR A 9 -53.42 -31.96 6.94
N LEU A 10 -53.05 -33.24 6.91
CA LEU A 10 -51.67 -33.68 7.12
C LEU A 10 -50.75 -33.33 5.95
N ILE A 11 -51.26 -33.36 4.71
CA ILE A 11 -50.51 -32.95 3.51
C ILE A 11 -50.30 -31.43 3.50
N VAL A 12 -51.34 -30.66 3.82
CA VAL A 12 -51.26 -29.19 3.85
C VAL A 12 -50.28 -28.70 4.90
N THR A 13 -50.30 -29.27 6.12
CA THR A 13 -49.34 -28.86 7.16
C THR A 13 -47.91 -29.23 6.80
N LEU A 14 -47.67 -30.41 6.22
CA LEU A 14 -46.34 -30.80 5.75
C LEU A 14 -45.81 -29.86 4.67
N MET A 15 -46.67 -29.45 3.74
CA MET A 15 -46.27 -28.51 2.68
C MET A 15 -45.97 -27.12 3.26
N VAL A 16 -46.76 -26.64 4.22
CA VAL A 16 -46.52 -25.36 4.90
C VAL A 16 -45.21 -25.41 5.70
N VAL A 17 -44.94 -26.49 6.43
CA VAL A 17 -43.68 -26.67 7.16
C VAL A 17 -42.48 -26.69 6.20
N LEU A 18 -42.62 -27.33 5.04
CA LEU A 18 -41.58 -27.37 4.02
C LEU A 18 -41.29 -25.96 3.44
N VAL A 19 -42.32 -25.17 3.15
CA VAL A 19 -42.14 -23.79 2.65
C VAL A 19 -41.49 -22.90 3.72
N VAL A 20 -41.92 -22.99 4.97
CA VAL A 20 -41.36 -22.19 6.08
C VAL A 20 -39.91 -22.55 6.35
N THR A 21 -39.52 -23.82 6.28
CA THR A 21 -38.11 -24.24 6.46
C THR A 21 -37.21 -23.75 5.33
N ILE A 22 -37.67 -23.78 4.07
CA ILE A 22 -36.90 -23.24 2.93
C ILE A 22 -36.66 -21.74 3.09
N ILE A 23 -37.71 -20.98 3.42
CA ILE A 23 -37.59 -19.52 3.65
C ILE A 23 -36.64 -19.24 4.83
N GLY A 24 -36.75 -20.02 5.91
CA GLY A 24 -35.87 -19.90 7.08
C GLY A 24 -34.39 -20.14 6.75
N VAL A 25 -34.07 -21.19 5.98
CA VAL A 25 -32.69 -21.48 5.56
C VAL A 25 -32.15 -20.39 4.63
N LEU A 26 -32.98 -19.89 3.71
CA LEU A 26 -32.58 -18.82 2.79
C LEU A 26 -32.28 -17.52 3.55
N ALA A 27 -33.12 -17.16 4.53
CA ALA A 27 -32.92 -15.98 5.37
C ALA A 27 -31.63 -16.07 6.18
N ILE A 28 -31.30 -17.24 6.75
CA ILE A 28 -30.04 -17.46 7.48
C ILE A 28 -28.84 -17.29 6.54
N ARG A 29 -28.90 -17.85 5.32
CA ARG A 29 -27.83 -17.67 4.32
C ARG A 29 -27.66 -16.21 3.90
N ILE A 30 -28.75 -15.48 3.71
CA ILE A 30 -28.70 -14.05 3.36
C ILE A 30 -28.13 -13.23 4.53
N ALA A 31 -28.49 -13.55 5.78
CA ALA A 31 -27.94 -12.88 6.95
C ALA A 31 -26.42 -13.11 7.07
N MET A 32 -25.95 -14.37 6.95
CA MET A 32 -24.53 -14.73 7.00
C MET A 32 -23.72 -14.06 5.88
N THR A 33 -24.27 -14.04 4.66
CA THR A 33 -23.62 -13.36 3.52
C THR A 33 -23.57 -11.85 3.72
N THR A 34 -24.64 -11.23 4.22
CA THR A 34 -24.68 -9.79 4.52
C THR A 34 -23.67 -9.42 5.62
N LEU A 35 -23.56 -10.23 6.68
CA LEU A 35 -22.58 -10.04 7.75
C LEU A 35 -21.14 -10.14 7.20
N ASN A 36 -20.85 -11.15 6.38
CA ASN A 36 -19.53 -11.31 5.78
C ASN A 36 -19.20 -10.14 4.83
N ILE A 37 -20.15 -9.68 4.01
CA ILE A 37 -19.96 -8.53 3.12
C ILE A 37 -19.72 -7.25 3.92
N SER A 38 -20.51 -7.02 4.98
CA SER A 38 -20.36 -5.86 5.86
C SER A 38 -19.02 -5.85 6.58
N THR A 39 -18.58 -6.99 7.11
CA THR A 39 -17.29 -7.11 7.80
C THR A 39 -16.12 -6.89 6.84
N ASN A 40 -16.18 -7.45 5.63
CA ASN A 40 -15.15 -7.21 4.61
C ASN A 40 -15.12 -5.74 4.17
N ALA A 41 -16.27 -5.09 3.98
CA ALA A 41 -16.34 -3.68 3.63
C ALA A 41 -15.78 -2.77 4.73
N GLN A 42 -16.12 -3.04 6.00
CA GLN A 42 -15.58 -2.31 7.16
C GLN A 42 -14.07 -2.51 7.30
N LEU A 43 -13.59 -3.73 7.08
CA LEU A 43 -12.17 -4.05 7.12
C LEU A 43 -11.39 -3.32 6.01
N ASN A 44 -11.92 -3.30 4.79
CA ASN A 44 -11.32 -2.57 3.68
C ASN A 44 -11.30 -1.06 3.92
N GLN A 45 -12.37 -0.48 4.48
CA GLN A 45 -12.41 0.95 4.80
C GLN A 45 -11.39 1.30 5.90
N PHE A 46 -11.22 0.43 6.90
CA PHE A 46 -10.22 0.59 7.94
C PHE A 46 -8.78 0.44 7.40
N LEU A 47 -8.55 -0.54 6.54
CA LEU A 47 -7.28 -0.76 5.87
C LEU A 47 -6.90 0.40 4.95
N SER A 48 -7.85 0.92 4.17
CA SER A 48 -7.63 2.09 3.31
C SER A 48 -7.20 3.31 4.13
N GLN A 49 -7.90 3.62 5.23
CA GLN A 49 -7.50 4.70 6.15
C GLN A 49 -6.11 4.48 6.76
N THR A 50 -5.78 3.24 7.08
CA THR A 50 -4.47 2.91 7.67
C THR A 50 -3.34 3.04 6.64
N ALA A 51 -3.58 2.61 5.40
CA ALA A 51 -2.66 2.81 4.28
C ALA A 51 -2.49 4.30 3.93
N ASP A 52 -3.55 5.11 4.05
CA ASP A 52 -3.46 6.56 3.84
C ASP A 52 -2.66 7.30 4.93
N THR A 53 -2.50 6.70 6.10
CA THR A 53 -1.87 7.39 7.24
C THR A 53 -0.40 7.76 6.97
N PRO A 54 0.48 6.85 6.51
CA PRO A 54 1.84 7.23 6.10
C PRO A 54 1.87 8.20 4.92
N ILE A 55 0.95 8.11 3.96
CA ILE A 55 0.86 9.06 2.84
C ILE A 55 0.56 10.46 3.38
N ASN A 56 -0.39 10.58 4.31
CA ASN A 56 -0.70 11.84 4.95
C ASN A 56 0.49 12.38 5.76
N GLN A 57 1.29 11.53 6.40
CA GLN A 57 2.53 11.95 7.05
C GLN A 57 3.52 12.57 6.06
N VAL A 58 3.62 12.05 4.82
CA VAL A 58 4.42 12.66 3.75
C VAL A 58 3.89 14.05 3.38
N TYR A 59 2.57 14.24 3.35
CA TYR A 59 1.96 15.55 3.08
C TYR A 59 2.15 16.58 4.19
N THR A 60 2.07 16.16 5.46
CA THR A 60 2.05 17.09 6.60
C THR A 60 3.41 17.30 7.25
N SER A 61 4.39 16.44 6.99
CA SER A 61 5.74 16.57 7.54
C SER A 61 6.48 17.77 6.95
N ASP A 62 7.45 18.28 7.71
CA ASP A 62 8.37 19.29 7.19
C ASP A 62 9.19 18.68 6.05
N LEU A 63 8.97 19.20 4.84
CA LEU A 63 9.59 18.70 3.62
C LEU A 63 11.12 18.67 3.74
N SER A 64 11.72 19.68 4.39
CA SER A 64 13.17 19.78 4.58
C SER A 64 13.75 18.59 5.35
N THR A 65 13.00 18.08 6.33
CA THR A 65 13.42 16.92 7.13
C THR A 65 13.23 15.60 6.39
N MET A 66 12.30 15.54 5.44
CA MET A 66 11.97 14.33 4.70
C MET A 66 12.90 14.11 3.50
N VAL A 67 13.29 15.20 2.83
CA VAL A 67 14.23 15.18 1.69
C VAL A 67 15.70 15.27 2.12
N ASP A 68 15.98 15.46 3.41
CA ASP A 68 17.33 15.31 3.96
C ASP A 68 17.78 13.84 3.93
N LEU A 69 19.10 13.60 3.87
CA LEU A 69 19.74 12.27 3.85
C LEU A 69 19.39 11.40 5.07
N SER A 70 18.98 12.02 6.19
CA SER A 70 18.47 11.31 7.36
C SER A 70 17.06 10.73 7.17
N GLY A 71 16.34 11.16 6.14
CA GLY A 71 15.01 10.69 5.74
C GLY A 71 15.06 9.70 4.58
N ALA A 72 14.03 8.86 4.48
CA ALA A 72 13.92 7.81 3.48
C ALA A 72 13.77 8.38 2.07
N ILE A 73 13.08 9.52 1.93
CA ILE A 73 12.94 10.19 0.62
C ILE A 73 14.28 10.80 0.22
N GLY A 74 14.96 11.57 1.09
CA GLY A 74 16.28 12.12 0.76
C GLY A 74 17.32 11.05 0.44
N TYR A 75 17.34 9.96 1.21
CA TYR A 75 18.18 8.80 0.91
C TYR A 75 17.84 8.17 -0.46
N ALA A 76 16.55 7.98 -0.77
CA ALA A 76 16.11 7.46 -2.05
C ALA A 76 16.52 8.36 -3.22
N LEU A 77 16.42 9.69 -3.07
CA LEU A 77 16.80 10.65 -4.10
C LEU A 77 18.30 10.60 -4.42
N GLU A 78 19.15 10.45 -3.40
CA GLU A 78 20.60 10.40 -3.60
C GLU A 78 21.05 9.04 -4.15
N ASP A 79 20.56 7.94 -3.58
CA ASP A 79 20.93 6.59 -4.02
C ASP A 79 20.44 6.31 -5.46
N ASN A 80 19.29 6.87 -5.85
CA ASN A 80 18.75 6.72 -7.20
C ASN A 80 19.64 7.35 -8.29
N LYS A 81 20.46 8.37 -7.96
CA LYS A 81 21.44 8.94 -8.90
C LYS A 81 22.56 7.96 -9.23
N ILE A 82 22.85 7.03 -8.32
CA ILE A 82 23.89 6.01 -8.46
C ILE A 82 23.30 4.76 -9.10
N GLU A 83 22.17 4.27 -8.57
CA GLU A 83 21.48 3.08 -9.05
C GLU A 83 19.97 3.35 -9.21
N PRO A 84 19.52 3.75 -10.40
CA PRO A 84 18.13 4.10 -10.63
C PRO A 84 17.22 2.87 -10.65
N GLY A 85 15.95 3.08 -10.29
CA GLY A 85 14.90 2.06 -10.34
C GLY A 85 14.78 1.21 -9.07
N ASN A 86 15.68 1.40 -8.10
CA ASN A 86 15.58 0.80 -6.77
C ASN A 86 14.32 1.27 -6.01
N GLU A 87 13.85 0.42 -5.11
CA GLU A 87 12.73 0.64 -4.21
C GLU A 87 13.23 0.70 -2.77
N TYR A 88 12.85 1.72 -2.02
CA TYR A 88 13.36 2.01 -0.68
C TYR A 88 12.24 1.78 0.33
N ILE A 89 12.33 0.66 1.06
CA ILE A 89 11.26 0.23 1.95
C ILE A 89 11.60 0.52 3.41
N PHE A 90 10.60 0.89 4.19
CA PHE A 90 10.70 0.98 5.65
C PHE A 90 9.37 0.65 6.31
N CYS A 91 9.43 0.13 7.53
CA CYS A 91 8.22 -0.19 8.28
C CYS A 91 7.65 1.05 8.99
N TYR A 92 6.34 1.27 8.89
CA TYR A 92 5.68 2.35 9.62
C TYR A 92 5.41 1.96 11.07
N ARG A 93 6.23 2.49 11.99
CA ARG A 93 6.17 2.24 13.44
C ARG A 93 5.79 3.51 14.21
N PRO A 94 4.54 3.98 14.19
CA PRO A 94 4.12 5.21 14.87
C PRO A 94 4.20 5.14 16.40
N THR A 95 4.31 3.93 16.98
CA THR A 95 4.50 3.70 18.41
C THR A 95 5.98 3.79 18.83
N SER A 96 6.89 3.79 17.86
CA SER A 96 8.33 3.99 18.06
C SER A 96 8.65 5.46 18.33
N SER A 97 9.74 5.73 19.04
CA SER A 97 10.30 7.08 19.14
C SER A 97 11.14 7.48 17.91
N GLU A 98 11.22 6.60 16.92
CA GLU A 98 11.98 6.83 15.70
C GLU A 98 11.29 7.83 14.77
N LYS A 99 12.10 8.59 14.05
CA LYS A 99 11.63 9.48 12.99
C LYS A 99 10.93 8.66 11.90
N PHE A 100 9.81 9.18 11.40
CA PHE A 100 9.13 8.60 10.24
C PHE A 100 10.08 8.52 9.04
N GLY A 101 10.25 7.31 8.49
CA GLY A 101 11.16 7.07 7.38
C GLY A 101 12.60 7.43 7.72
N ALA A 102 13.11 7.11 8.91
CA ALA A 102 14.53 7.31 9.19
C ALA A 102 15.40 6.44 8.28
N SER A 103 16.42 7.02 7.63
CA SER A 103 17.20 6.32 6.59
C SER A 103 17.96 5.08 7.09
N PHE A 104 18.32 5.03 8.38
CA PHE A 104 18.94 3.83 8.97
C PHE A 104 18.00 2.62 9.11
N ASN A 105 16.68 2.85 9.03
CA ASN A 105 15.64 1.82 9.00
C ASN A 105 15.11 1.56 7.59
N VAL A 106 15.83 2.01 6.56
CA VAL A 106 15.47 1.74 5.16
C VAL A 106 16.23 0.52 4.67
N THR A 107 15.52 -0.33 3.94
CA THR A 107 16.11 -1.41 3.14
C THR A 107 15.90 -1.08 1.66
N THR A 108 16.97 -1.15 0.88
CA THR A 108 16.91 -0.90 -0.56
C THR A 108 16.71 -2.22 -1.29
N LEU A 109 15.65 -2.31 -2.07
CA LEU A 109 15.30 -3.44 -2.92
C LEU A 109 15.63 -3.12 -4.39
N ARG A 110 16.30 -4.05 -5.06
CA ARG A 110 16.40 -4.06 -6.53
C ARG A 110 15.23 -4.86 -7.08
N PRO A 111 14.36 -4.25 -7.91
CA PRO A 111 13.30 -4.99 -8.57
C PRO A 111 13.85 -6.10 -9.47
N PRO A 112 13.06 -7.18 -9.70
CA PRO A 112 13.41 -8.18 -10.69
C PRO A 112 13.49 -7.57 -12.09
N VAL A 113 14.42 -8.04 -12.92
CA VAL A 113 14.51 -7.61 -14.33
C VAL A 113 13.22 -7.94 -15.09
N LYS A 114 12.87 -7.10 -16.07
CA LYS A 114 11.63 -7.19 -16.87
C LYS A 114 11.33 -8.60 -17.38
N ASN A 115 12.33 -9.28 -17.94
CA ASN A 115 12.20 -10.61 -18.55
C ASN A 115 12.23 -11.78 -17.55
N ALA A 116 12.43 -11.53 -16.25
CA ALA A 116 12.32 -12.59 -15.24
C ALA A 116 10.87 -13.11 -15.14
N ALA A 117 10.67 -14.27 -14.51
CA ALA A 117 9.32 -14.77 -14.25
C ALA A 117 8.51 -13.74 -13.42
N ALA A 118 7.18 -13.75 -13.57
CA ALA A 118 6.29 -12.84 -12.85
C ALA A 118 6.45 -12.98 -11.32
N ASN A 119 6.64 -14.22 -10.86
CA ASN A 119 6.77 -14.56 -9.44
C ASN A 119 8.22 -14.46 -8.90
N THR A 120 9.13 -13.82 -9.62
CA THR A 120 10.50 -13.58 -9.14
C THR A 120 10.48 -12.47 -8.09
N LYS A 121 11.06 -12.74 -6.91
CA LYS A 121 11.19 -11.77 -5.81
C LYS A 121 12.28 -10.73 -6.10
N ALA A 122 12.20 -9.60 -5.41
CA ALA A 122 13.24 -8.58 -5.43
C ALA A 122 14.55 -9.11 -4.79
N THR A 123 15.64 -8.36 -4.90
CA THR A 123 16.88 -8.63 -4.16
C THR A 123 17.24 -7.45 -3.28
N VAL A 124 17.93 -7.66 -2.16
CA VAL A 124 18.35 -6.56 -1.29
C VAL A 124 19.66 -5.96 -1.79
N ALA A 125 19.65 -4.66 -2.07
CA ALA A 125 20.83 -3.87 -2.42
C ALA A 125 21.62 -3.42 -1.21
N TYR A 126 20.91 -2.89 -0.22
CA TYR A 126 21.48 -2.31 0.99
C TYR A 126 20.48 -2.45 2.13
N GLY A 127 20.97 -2.48 3.37
CA GLY A 127 20.15 -2.72 4.56
C GLY A 127 19.79 -4.19 4.73
N GLY A 128 18.60 -4.46 5.25
CA GLY A 128 18.16 -5.83 5.47
C GLY A 128 16.93 -5.88 6.38
N ALA A 129 17.12 -6.28 7.64
CA ALA A 129 16.00 -6.59 8.52
C ALA A 129 15.22 -5.37 9.05
N SER A 130 15.85 -4.18 9.13
CA SER A 130 15.21 -3.01 9.76
C SER A 130 14.10 -2.38 8.92
N GLY A 131 14.20 -2.47 7.59
CA GLY A 131 13.22 -1.91 6.66
C GLY A 131 12.01 -2.79 6.37
N PHE A 132 12.10 -4.10 6.57
CA PHE A 132 10.94 -4.99 6.48
C PHE A 132 10.08 -4.89 7.74
N CYS A 133 8.77 -4.86 7.57
CA CYS A 133 7.84 -5.01 8.67
C CYS A 133 7.76 -6.46 9.15
N ASP A 134 7.82 -6.65 10.46
CA ASP A 134 7.53 -7.93 11.11
C ASP A 134 6.04 -8.00 11.50
N LEU A 135 5.33 -8.95 10.90
CA LEU A 135 3.89 -9.15 11.05
C LEU A 135 3.45 -9.54 12.47
N THR A 136 4.39 -9.87 13.35
CA THR A 136 4.12 -10.30 14.72
C THR A 136 4.35 -9.21 15.77
N LYS A 137 4.99 -8.08 15.39
CA LYS A 137 5.37 -7.03 16.36
C LYS A 137 5.25 -5.60 15.86
N ASP A 138 5.34 -5.35 14.55
CA ASP A 138 5.43 -3.99 14.00
C ASP A 138 4.04 -3.35 13.75
N PHE A 139 3.16 -3.50 14.73
CA PHE A 139 1.80 -3.00 14.63
C PHE A 139 1.76 -1.46 14.74
N GLY A 140 0.93 -0.86 13.88
CA GLY A 140 0.72 0.60 13.85
C GLY A 140 0.01 1.14 15.09
N SER A 141 -0.42 0.30 16.03
CA SER A 141 -1.04 0.71 17.28
C SER A 141 -0.96 -0.38 18.35
N LYS A 142 -1.23 -0.01 19.60
CA LYS A 142 -1.36 -0.96 20.73
C LYS A 142 -2.49 -1.99 20.58
N ARG A 143 -3.38 -1.81 19.60
CA ARG A 143 -4.46 -2.77 19.31
C ARG A 143 -3.98 -3.95 18.44
N GLU A 144 -2.73 -3.90 17.98
CA GLU A 144 -2.07 -5.01 17.28
C GLU A 144 -2.87 -5.56 16.09
N ALA A 145 -3.55 -4.66 15.37
CA ALA A 145 -4.49 -5.03 14.31
C ALA A 145 -3.87 -4.95 12.91
N VAL A 146 -3.05 -3.93 12.64
CA VAL A 146 -2.56 -3.63 11.29
C VAL A 146 -1.07 -3.33 11.33
N VAL A 147 -0.36 -3.87 10.35
CA VAL A 147 1.04 -3.58 10.04
C VAL A 147 1.08 -2.85 8.71
N THR A 148 1.90 -1.81 8.58
CA THR A 148 1.95 -0.99 7.35
C THR A 148 3.37 -0.86 6.84
N GLN A 149 3.63 -1.44 5.67
CA GLN A 149 4.89 -1.28 4.94
C GLN A 149 4.81 -0.04 4.06
N VAL A 150 5.86 0.78 4.06
CA VAL A 150 6.00 1.91 3.16
C VAL A 150 7.15 1.61 2.20
N ALA A 151 6.97 1.96 0.94
CA ALA A 151 7.96 1.89 -0.11
C ALA A 151 8.03 3.24 -0.82
N VAL A 152 9.25 3.73 -1.03
CA VAL A 152 9.55 4.93 -1.78
C VAL A 152 10.24 4.51 -3.07
N LYS A 153 9.78 5.02 -4.20
CA LYS A 153 10.40 4.78 -5.50
C LYS A 153 10.50 6.09 -6.26
N ILE A 154 11.60 6.28 -6.98
CA ILE A 154 11.79 7.43 -7.87
C ILE A 154 11.48 6.95 -9.29
N PRO A 155 10.32 7.32 -9.87
CA PRO A 155 9.94 6.87 -11.19
C PRO A 155 10.93 7.37 -12.25
N SER A 156 11.44 6.46 -13.08
CA SER A 156 12.34 6.77 -14.20
C SER A 156 11.63 6.93 -15.55
N GLY A 157 10.30 6.76 -15.58
CA GLY A 157 9.50 6.89 -16.80
C GLY A 157 9.60 8.28 -17.42
N ALA A 158 9.56 8.35 -18.76
CA ALA A 158 9.66 9.60 -19.50
C ALA A 158 8.57 10.60 -19.06
N LEU A 159 8.97 11.86 -18.90
CA LEU A 159 8.07 12.97 -18.53
C LEU A 159 7.04 13.29 -19.62
N GLU A 160 7.15 12.68 -20.80
CA GLU A 160 6.32 12.93 -21.99
C GLU A 160 4.90 12.33 -21.88
N ASP A 161 4.71 11.30 -21.05
CA ASP A 161 3.40 10.67 -20.81
C ASP A 161 2.57 11.40 -19.74
N LEU A 162 3.09 12.51 -19.20
CA LEU A 162 2.42 13.26 -18.15
C LEU A 162 1.33 14.17 -18.73
N PRO A 163 0.15 14.27 -18.08
CA PRO A 163 -0.86 15.23 -18.45
C PRO A 163 -0.30 16.67 -18.49
N PRO A 164 -0.79 17.53 -19.40
CA PRO A 164 -0.40 18.94 -19.41
C PRO A 164 -0.56 19.56 -18.02
N GLY A 165 0.52 20.11 -17.50
CA GLY A 165 0.54 20.74 -16.18
C GLY A 165 0.88 19.81 -15.00
N ALA A 166 1.14 18.52 -15.22
CA ALA A 166 1.48 17.60 -14.14
C ALA A 166 2.73 18.02 -13.35
N MET A 167 3.70 18.66 -14.01
CA MET A 167 4.93 19.15 -13.39
C MET A 167 4.81 20.59 -12.88
N LEU A 168 3.64 21.20 -12.94
CA LEU A 168 3.47 22.56 -12.46
C LEU A 168 3.45 22.62 -10.94
N ALA A 169 4.05 23.68 -10.40
CA ALA A 169 3.93 23.98 -8.99
C ALA A 169 2.46 24.18 -8.64
N ARG A 170 2.00 23.60 -7.53
CA ARG A 170 0.62 23.76 -7.07
C ARG A 170 0.32 25.26 -6.90
N GLY A 171 -0.76 25.73 -7.52
CA GLY A 171 -1.14 27.16 -7.51
C GLY A 171 -0.63 27.96 -8.72
N THR A 172 0.08 27.36 -9.67
CA THR A 172 0.45 28.03 -10.93
C THR A 172 -0.61 27.81 -12.02
N THR A 173 -0.93 28.88 -12.75
CA THR A 173 -1.85 28.85 -13.89
C THR A 173 -1.13 29.38 -15.13
N LEU A 174 -0.87 28.50 -16.11
CA LEU A 174 -0.20 28.88 -17.37
C LEU A 174 -1.09 29.81 -18.21
N SER A 175 -2.41 29.60 -18.17
CA SER A 175 -3.40 30.46 -18.85
C SER A 175 -3.49 31.87 -18.25
N GLY A 176 -3.00 32.07 -17.02
CA GLY A 176 -3.01 33.36 -16.31
C GLY A 176 -1.73 34.18 -16.47
N GLY A 177 -0.76 33.73 -17.28
CA GLY A 177 0.53 34.40 -17.42
C GLY A 177 1.45 34.25 -16.20
N THR A 178 1.16 33.30 -15.30
CA THR A 178 2.03 33.00 -14.16
C THR A 178 3.32 32.39 -14.69
N ILE A 179 4.38 33.19 -14.70
CA ILE A 179 5.74 32.76 -15.05
C ILE A 179 6.14 31.65 -14.08
N LEU A 180 6.64 30.53 -14.59
CA LEU A 180 7.31 29.52 -13.76
C LEU A 180 8.35 30.24 -12.87
N PRO A 181 8.47 29.87 -11.58
CA PRO A 181 9.45 30.49 -10.70
C PRO A 181 10.83 30.41 -11.36
N LYS A 182 11.47 31.56 -11.62
CA LYS A 182 12.78 31.63 -12.29
C LYS A 182 13.88 30.87 -11.54
N ASN A 183 13.65 30.54 -10.27
CA ASN A 183 14.59 29.87 -9.38
C ASN A 183 14.25 28.38 -9.18
N LEU A 184 13.34 27.82 -9.97
CA LEU A 184 13.05 26.38 -9.98
C LEU A 184 14.23 25.66 -10.67
N VAL A 185 14.97 24.84 -9.92
CA VAL A 185 16.20 24.20 -10.44
C VAL A 185 16.04 22.72 -10.67
N GLU A 186 15.25 22.03 -9.85
CA GLU A 186 15.04 20.59 -10.01
C GLU A 186 13.58 20.23 -9.77
N GLN A 187 13.09 19.26 -10.56
CA GLN A 187 11.79 18.63 -10.35
C GLN A 187 11.98 17.12 -10.34
N GLN A 188 11.67 16.50 -9.20
CA GLN A 188 11.80 15.06 -9.03
C GLN A 188 10.46 14.46 -8.64
N ARG A 189 10.11 13.35 -9.26
CA ARG A 189 8.92 12.57 -8.92
C ARG A 189 9.28 11.58 -7.83
N VAL A 190 8.47 11.52 -6.79
CA VAL A 190 8.59 10.53 -5.72
C VAL A 190 7.27 9.78 -5.65
N ARG A 191 7.31 8.47 -5.87
CA ARG A 191 6.17 7.59 -5.66
C ARG A 191 6.28 6.94 -4.29
N VAL A 192 5.23 7.03 -3.50
CA VAL A 192 5.11 6.38 -2.21
C VAL A 192 4.00 5.36 -2.32
N THR A 193 4.35 4.10 -2.08
CA THR A 193 3.43 2.98 -2.01
C THR A 193 3.32 2.55 -0.56
N THR A 194 2.09 2.46 -0.06
CA THR A 194 1.79 2.05 1.31
C THR A 194 0.94 0.80 1.30
N THR A 195 1.36 -0.23 2.01
CA THR A 195 0.67 -1.53 2.04
C THR A 195 0.27 -1.82 3.47
N ALA A 196 -1.02 -1.71 3.77
CA ALA A 196 -1.61 -2.01 5.06
C ALA A 196 -2.13 -3.46 5.10
N ILE A 197 -1.74 -4.19 6.15
CA ILE A 197 -1.87 -5.66 6.25
C ILE A 197 -2.50 -6.02 7.58
N VAL A 198 -3.47 -6.93 7.58
CA VAL A 198 -4.10 -7.47 8.80
C VAL A 198 -3.60 -8.90 9.07
N PRO A 199 -2.45 -9.07 9.76
CA PRO A 199 -1.79 -10.37 9.86
C PRO A 199 -2.59 -11.41 10.66
N MET A 200 -3.53 -11.01 11.51
CA MET A 200 -4.35 -11.93 12.31
C MET A 200 -5.24 -12.88 11.47
N TYR A 201 -5.47 -12.56 10.20
CA TYR A 201 -6.22 -13.39 9.26
C TYR A 201 -5.31 -14.34 8.45
N ALA A 202 -4.00 -14.24 8.62
CA ALA A 202 -3.07 -15.15 7.96
C ALA A 202 -3.20 -16.55 8.58
N ASN A 203 -3.54 -17.54 7.74
CA ASN A 203 -3.52 -18.95 8.13
C ASN A 203 -2.09 -19.43 8.39
N ASP A 204 -1.12 -18.85 7.68
CA ASP A 204 0.31 -19.10 7.83
C ASP A 204 1.03 -17.73 7.84
N VAL A 205 1.45 -17.30 9.03
CA VAL A 205 2.14 -16.03 9.23
C VAL A 205 3.53 -16.04 8.59
N ASP A 206 4.21 -17.18 8.52
CA ASP A 206 5.53 -17.28 7.90
C ASP A 206 5.43 -17.12 6.37
N ALA A 207 4.40 -17.70 5.76
CA ALA A 207 4.10 -17.49 4.34
C ALA A 207 3.76 -16.02 4.04
N ALA A 208 2.94 -15.39 4.89
CA ALA A 208 2.61 -13.97 4.76
C ALA A 208 3.87 -13.08 4.94
N GLN A 209 4.72 -13.40 5.92
CA GLN A 209 5.99 -12.71 6.13
C GLN A 209 6.92 -12.87 4.93
N ALA A 210 6.93 -14.03 4.28
CA ALA A 210 7.72 -14.27 3.07
C ALA A 210 7.26 -13.44 1.87
N CYS A 211 6.03 -12.92 1.85
CA CYS A 211 5.58 -11.96 0.83
C CYS A 211 6.28 -10.61 0.97
N ILE A 212 6.48 -10.15 2.22
CA ILE A 212 7.06 -8.83 2.55
C ILE A 212 8.59 -8.90 2.60
N GLY A 213 9.13 -10.03 3.08
CA GLY A 213 10.55 -10.26 3.31
C GLY A 213 10.90 -10.25 4.80
N THR A 214 12.05 -10.82 5.16
CA THR A 214 12.56 -10.82 6.55
C THR A 214 13.90 -10.13 6.68
N ASP A 215 14.77 -10.30 5.70
CA ASP A 215 16.16 -9.86 5.73
C ASP A 215 16.77 -9.89 4.32
N ALA A 216 18.06 -9.58 4.24
CA ALA A 216 18.81 -9.55 2.98
C ALA A 216 18.83 -10.88 2.21
N THR A 217 18.74 -12.02 2.90
CA THR A 217 18.76 -13.37 2.31
C THR A 217 17.39 -13.86 1.89
N LYS A 218 16.32 -13.33 2.49
CA LYS A 218 14.93 -13.65 2.20
C LYS A 218 14.15 -12.36 1.89
N PRO A 219 14.42 -11.75 0.73
CA PRO A 219 13.66 -10.59 0.28
C PRO A 219 12.21 -10.99 -0.04
N GLY A 220 11.31 -10.02 0.06
CA GLY A 220 9.93 -10.13 -0.39
C GLY A 220 9.74 -9.77 -1.87
N TYR A 221 8.48 -9.56 -2.23
CA TYR A 221 8.09 -8.99 -3.50
C TYR A 221 8.23 -7.46 -3.49
N ILE A 222 8.15 -6.85 -4.68
CA ILE A 222 8.07 -5.39 -4.83
C ILE A 222 6.71 -4.86 -4.35
N ASN A 223 6.61 -3.61 -3.91
CA ASN A 223 5.31 -3.09 -3.44
C ASN A 223 4.39 -2.62 -4.58
N ASP A 224 4.93 -2.17 -5.71
CA ASP A 224 4.15 -1.80 -6.89
C ASP A 224 4.80 -2.24 -8.22
N ASN A 225 3.94 -2.51 -9.21
CA ASN A 225 4.30 -2.95 -10.56
C ASN A 225 3.87 -1.94 -11.63
N VAL A 226 3.80 -0.65 -11.27
CA VAL A 226 3.29 0.43 -12.14
C VAL A 226 4.27 0.79 -13.25
N ASP A 227 5.58 0.68 -13.00
CA ASP A 227 6.60 0.99 -14.01
C ASP A 227 6.68 -0.06 -15.12
N GLU A 228 7.11 0.34 -16.31
CA GLU A 228 7.20 -0.56 -17.47
C GLU A 228 8.11 -1.78 -17.21
N ASP A 229 9.18 -1.59 -16.44
CA ASP A 229 10.15 -2.65 -16.11
C ASP A 229 9.64 -3.65 -15.08
N THR A 230 8.72 -3.24 -14.22
CA THR A 230 8.12 -4.09 -13.18
C THR A 230 6.71 -4.56 -13.53
N LYS A 231 6.18 -4.15 -14.69
CA LYS A 231 4.83 -4.51 -15.14
C LYS A 231 4.62 -6.02 -15.20
N GLY A 232 3.56 -6.48 -14.55
CA GLY A 232 3.20 -7.91 -14.50
C GLY A 232 4.03 -8.75 -13.52
N LYS A 233 4.89 -8.13 -12.71
CA LYS A 233 5.48 -8.79 -11.54
C LYS A 233 4.46 -8.87 -10.41
N VAL A 234 4.55 -9.94 -9.62
CA VAL A 234 3.77 -10.11 -8.40
C VAL A 234 4.26 -9.10 -7.35
N THR A 235 3.30 -8.42 -6.74
CA THR A 235 3.52 -7.44 -5.67
C THR A 235 3.28 -8.05 -4.28
N VAL A 236 3.74 -7.36 -3.23
CA VAL A 236 3.45 -7.74 -1.83
C VAL A 236 1.94 -7.88 -1.61
N ALA A 237 1.15 -6.94 -2.13
CA ALA A 237 -0.30 -6.97 -1.98
C ALA A 237 -0.96 -8.17 -2.69
N GLU A 238 -0.52 -8.49 -3.91
CA GLU A 238 -1.02 -9.66 -4.63
C GLU A 238 -0.66 -10.97 -3.91
N CYS A 239 0.59 -11.11 -3.45
CA CYS A 239 1.02 -12.29 -2.69
C CYS A 239 0.21 -12.49 -1.40
N LEU A 240 -0.06 -11.42 -0.66
CA LEU A 240 -0.84 -11.48 0.58
C LEU A 240 -2.33 -11.77 0.31
N ALA A 241 -2.90 -11.17 -0.74
CA ALA A 241 -4.27 -11.43 -1.15
C ALA A 241 -4.48 -12.89 -1.57
N ASP A 242 -3.52 -13.49 -2.29
CA ASP A 242 -3.56 -14.90 -2.70
C ASP A 242 -3.52 -15.86 -1.50
N LEU A 243 -2.88 -15.45 -0.39
CA LEU A 243 -2.88 -16.18 0.88
C LEU A 243 -4.15 -15.96 1.72
N GLY A 244 -5.08 -15.14 1.24
CA GLY A 244 -6.30 -14.77 1.96
C GLY A 244 -6.08 -13.76 3.09
N VAL A 245 -4.92 -13.09 3.11
CA VAL A 245 -4.63 -12.04 4.09
C VAL A 245 -5.25 -10.74 3.61
N PRO A 246 -6.14 -10.10 4.40
CA PRO A 246 -6.68 -8.79 4.07
C PRO A 246 -5.56 -7.76 3.98
N VAL A 247 -5.45 -7.16 2.79
CA VAL A 247 -4.41 -6.20 2.45
C VAL A 247 -5.00 -5.09 1.59
N THR A 248 -4.50 -3.88 1.76
CA THR A 248 -4.80 -2.75 0.89
C THR A 248 -3.51 -2.01 0.59
N SER A 249 -3.23 -1.81 -0.69
CA SER A 249 -2.10 -1.01 -1.15
C SER A 249 -2.58 0.28 -1.78
N GLN A 250 -1.97 1.39 -1.40
CA GLN A 250 -2.24 2.71 -1.96
C GLN A 250 -0.95 3.31 -2.52
N VAL A 251 -1.02 3.80 -3.75
CA VAL A 251 0.10 4.39 -4.49
C VAL A 251 -0.19 5.87 -4.69
N GLN A 252 0.72 6.72 -4.24
CA GLN A 252 0.64 8.16 -4.44
C GLN A 252 1.95 8.70 -5.00
N GLU A 253 1.86 9.51 -6.05
CA GLU A 253 3.00 10.25 -6.58
C GLU A 253 3.02 11.70 -6.12
N PHE A 254 4.22 12.19 -5.84
CA PHE A 254 4.53 13.53 -5.39
C PHE A 254 5.52 14.17 -6.35
N ASN A 255 5.33 15.46 -6.63
CA ASN A 255 6.30 16.26 -7.38
C ASN A 255 7.05 17.15 -6.40
N LEU A 256 8.33 16.83 -6.20
CA LEU A 256 9.25 17.66 -5.43
C LEU A 256 9.84 18.73 -6.34
N GLN A 257 9.88 19.95 -5.84
CA GLN A 257 10.38 21.11 -6.55
C GLN A 257 11.33 21.88 -5.64
N THR A 258 12.57 22.05 -6.07
CA THR A 258 13.55 22.89 -5.37
C THR A 258 13.54 24.28 -5.96
N LEU A 259 13.32 25.26 -5.09
CA LEU A 259 13.43 26.68 -5.41
C LEU A 259 14.58 27.27 -4.61
N PHE A 260 15.52 27.93 -5.27
CA PHE A 260 16.54 28.72 -4.56
C PHE A 260 16.01 30.12 -4.28
N GLU A 261 16.15 30.58 -3.04
CA GLU A 261 15.92 31.97 -2.68
C GLU A 261 17.28 32.60 -2.36
N GLN A 262 17.67 33.59 -3.16
CA GLN A 262 18.90 34.33 -2.92
C GLN A 262 18.67 35.33 -1.77
N ILE A 263 19.08 34.95 -0.56
CA ILE A 263 18.97 35.80 0.63
C ILE A 263 20.14 36.78 0.78
N GLN A 264 21.24 36.58 0.06
CA GLN A 264 22.42 37.47 0.07
C GLN A 264 23.21 37.36 -1.25
N ALA A 265 23.94 38.42 -1.62
CA ALA A 265 24.83 38.41 -2.77
C ALA A 265 26.01 37.45 -2.51
N PRO A 266 26.46 36.67 -3.51
CA PRO A 266 27.71 35.92 -3.39
C PRO A 266 28.88 36.90 -3.22
N ASP A 267 29.74 36.64 -2.23
CA ASP A 267 30.98 37.39 -1.99
C ASP A 267 31.98 37.27 -3.15
#